data_AF-A0A9X9QR98-F1
#
_entry.id   AF-A0A9X9QR98-F1
#
_cell.length_a   1.000
_cell.length_b   1.000
_cell.length_c   1.000
_cell.angle_alpha   90.00
_cell.angle_beta   90.00
_cell.angle_gamma   90.00
#
_symmetry.space_group_name_H-M   'P 1'
#
loop_
_entity.id
_entity.type
_entity.pdbx_description
1 polymer ?
#
loop_
_entity_poly.entity_id
_entity_poly.type
_entity_poly.pdbx_seq_one_letter_code
_entity_poly.pdbx_strand_id
1 'polypeptide(L)'
;MDKPPKELAFSLRYYFVWVFCSILIFSCLIGILLAALLNYYILSSHDIHLIAAIACFISIVIGSLCMWYGSIYLTRPISQLNDAVTRVSKGDLSVQIDRRKYSHQKAAFHNEIDELAHNFNTMTKDLQQIEIMRQEFISNVSHELKTPVASLSGISELLLDKTVPEKEQQELLELMQSETKRLSRLCDDLLNLSRLEKGDYQVQSVRIDEQLRHALILLAEKWQDKELQIDFQADAVTLETIPDLCMQIWTNLIDNAIKYSKPSLPVDLSIFCEEHDNMVEVIIRDKGIGMSDAVKHRMFEEFYQAESSHSQQGYGLGLTIVKKISQRLGAKLAVDSILGEGTEVVVCFPKSMSES
;
A
#
# COMPACT_ATOMS: atom_id res chain seq x y z
N MET A 1 -19.86 -3.78 26.08
CA MET A 1 -19.64 -4.83 27.09
C MET A 1 -18.40 -5.58 26.66
N ASP A 2 -17.23 -5.06 27.06
CA ASP A 2 -15.94 -5.68 26.73
C ASP A 2 -15.77 -6.95 27.55
N LYS A 3 -15.59 -8.09 26.85
CA LYS A 3 -15.14 -9.32 27.51
C LYS A 3 -13.72 -9.06 28.02
N PRO A 4 -13.40 -9.35 29.28
CA PRO A 4 -12.03 -9.24 29.75
C PRO A 4 -11.16 -10.20 28.93
N PRO A 5 -9.90 -9.82 28.65
CA PRO A 5 -9.00 -10.69 27.92
C PRO A 5 -8.86 -12.00 28.71
N LYS A 6 -9.08 -13.13 28.03
CA LYS A 6 -8.76 -14.43 28.62
C LYS A 6 -7.26 -14.44 28.86
N GLU A 7 -6.84 -14.15 30.09
CA GLU A 7 -5.48 -14.39 30.53
C GLU A 7 -5.20 -15.88 30.29
N LEU A 8 -4.28 -16.19 29.38
CA LEU A 8 -3.67 -17.50 29.34
C LEU A 8 -3.00 -17.71 30.70
N ALA A 9 -3.66 -18.47 31.58
CA ALA A 9 -3.33 -18.61 32.99
C ALA A 9 -1.96 -19.27 33.28
N PHE A 10 -1.19 -19.61 32.24
CA PHE A 10 0.14 -20.19 32.39
C PHE A 10 1.12 -19.54 31.41
N SER A 11 2.12 -18.86 31.93
CA SER A 11 3.24 -18.39 31.12
C SER A 11 3.94 -19.60 30.48
N LEU A 12 4.44 -19.44 29.25
CA LEU A 12 5.16 -20.50 28.51
C LEU A 12 6.28 -21.13 29.36
N ARG A 13 6.88 -20.32 30.24
CA ARG A 13 7.89 -20.74 31.22
C ARG A 13 7.34 -21.75 32.23
N TYR A 14 6.14 -21.55 32.79
CA TYR A 14 5.51 -22.51 33.71
C TYR A 14 5.12 -23.81 33.01
N TYR A 15 4.66 -23.72 31.76
CA TYR A 15 4.35 -24.92 30.96
C TYR A 15 5.59 -25.79 30.73
N PHE A 16 6.70 -25.18 30.31
CA PHE A 16 7.96 -25.91 30.17
C PHE A 16 8.39 -26.55 31.51
N VAL A 17 8.37 -25.79 32.61
CA VAL A 17 8.71 -26.30 33.96
C VAL A 17 7.84 -27.49 34.34
N TRP A 18 6.55 -27.42 34.06
CA TRP A 18 5.62 -28.49 34.39
C TRP A 18 5.85 -29.76 33.55
N VAL A 19 6.06 -29.61 32.24
CA VAL A 19 6.43 -30.72 31.34
C VAL A 19 7.74 -31.35 31.79
N PHE A 20 8.73 -30.54 32.17
CA PHE A 20 10.02 -31.03 32.64
C PHE A 20 9.95 -31.77 33.97
N CYS A 21 9.26 -31.21 34.97
CA CYS A 21 9.00 -31.89 36.24
C CYS A 21 8.28 -33.22 36.01
N SER A 22 7.31 -33.26 35.09
CA SER A 22 6.59 -34.49 34.74
C SER A 22 7.51 -35.54 34.11
N ILE A 23 8.39 -35.14 33.18
CA ILE A 23 9.39 -36.04 32.56
C ILE A 23 10.39 -36.55 33.60
N LEU A 24 10.87 -35.71 34.52
CA LEU A 24 11.78 -36.13 35.59
C LEU A 24 11.14 -37.13 36.55
N ILE A 25 9.91 -36.87 37.00
CA ILE A 25 9.18 -37.78 37.90
C ILE A 25 8.98 -39.13 37.21
N PHE A 26 8.60 -39.14 35.93
CA PHE A 26 8.41 -40.36 35.15
C PHE A 26 9.73 -41.12 34.93
N SER A 27 10.82 -40.41 34.63
CA SER A 27 12.18 -40.96 34.54
C SER A 27 12.62 -41.63 35.84
N CYS A 28 12.43 -40.96 36.98
CA CYS A 28 12.77 -41.53 38.29
C CYS A 28 11.91 -42.75 38.64
N LEU A 29 10.60 -42.72 38.35
CA LEU A 29 9.71 -43.87 38.58
C LEU A 29 10.14 -45.09 37.75
N ILE A 30 10.48 -44.89 36.47
CA ILE A 30 11.01 -45.95 35.61
C ILE A 30 12.35 -46.48 36.14
N GLY A 31 13.26 -45.59 36.56
CA GLY A 31 14.55 -45.98 37.11
C GLY A 31 14.43 -46.81 38.39
N ILE A 32 13.53 -46.43 39.30
CA ILE A 32 13.22 -47.18 40.53
C ILE A 32 12.60 -48.55 40.19
N LEU A 33 11.65 -48.60 39.26
CA LEU A 33 11.01 -49.84 38.82
C LEU A 33 12.03 -50.81 38.21
N LEU A 34 12.92 -50.32 37.35
CA LEU A 34 13.99 -51.10 36.72
C LEU A 34 14.97 -51.65 37.77
N ALA A 35 15.37 -50.82 38.74
CA ALA A 35 16.24 -51.23 39.84
C ALA A 35 15.59 -52.30 40.73
N ALA A 36 14.29 -52.17 41.01
CA ALA A 36 13.53 -53.19 41.76
C ALA A 36 13.45 -54.53 41.00
N LEU A 37 13.24 -54.48 39.67
CA LEU A 37 13.20 -55.67 38.82
C LEU A 37 14.57 -56.35 38.71
N LEU A 38 15.65 -55.58 38.58
CA LEU A 38 17.02 -56.11 38.58
C LEU A 38 17.40 -56.74 39.92
N ASN A 39 17.03 -56.12 41.04
CA ASN A 39 17.25 -56.68 42.38
C ASN A 39 16.46 -57.98 42.62
N TYR A 40 15.28 -58.13 41.99
CA TYR A 40 14.51 -59.37 42.05
C TYR A 40 15.17 -60.53 41.27
N TYR A 41 15.84 -60.23 40.14
CA TYR A 41 16.47 -61.25 39.29
C TYR A 41 17.95 -61.53 39.59
N ILE A 42 18.70 -60.55 40.14
CA ILE A 42 20.15 -60.65 40.40
C ILE A 42 20.40 -60.56 41.91
N LEU A 43 20.96 -61.63 42.49
CA LEU A 43 21.16 -61.86 43.93
C LEU A 43 22.29 -61.00 44.58
N SER A 44 22.53 -59.76 44.12
CA SER A 44 23.53 -58.84 44.69
C SER A 44 22.88 -57.49 44.99
N SER A 45 22.52 -57.29 46.26
CA SER A 45 21.52 -56.29 46.68
C SER A 45 22.06 -54.88 46.94
N HIS A 46 23.35 -54.69 47.23
CA HIS A 46 23.85 -53.37 47.64
C HIS A 46 24.33 -52.47 46.49
N ASP A 47 24.96 -53.03 45.45
CA ASP A 47 25.55 -52.22 44.37
C ASP A 47 24.49 -51.65 43.41
N ILE A 48 23.36 -52.36 43.24
CA ILE A 48 22.30 -51.97 42.29
C ILE A 48 21.59 -50.68 42.74
N HIS A 49 21.31 -50.53 44.04
CA HIS A 49 20.65 -49.33 44.57
C HIS A 49 21.54 -48.09 44.47
N LEU A 50 22.85 -48.23 44.69
CA LEU A 50 23.79 -47.12 44.57
C LEU A 50 23.93 -46.64 43.11
N ILE A 51 24.07 -47.58 42.17
CA ILE A 51 24.15 -47.27 40.74
C ILE A 51 22.87 -46.60 40.25
N ALA A 52 21.70 -47.08 40.66
CA ALA A 52 20.41 -46.48 40.32
C ALA A 52 20.26 -45.06 40.88
N ALA A 53 20.68 -44.82 42.13
CA ALA A 53 20.64 -43.50 42.73
C ALA A 53 21.55 -42.49 42.00
N ILE A 54 22.76 -42.90 41.62
CA ILE A 54 23.71 -42.06 40.86
C ILE A 54 23.14 -41.75 39.47
N ALA A 55 22.57 -42.75 38.78
CA ALA A 55 21.97 -42.55 37.46
C ALA A 55 20.77 -41.57 37.51
N CYS A 56 19.89 -41.70 38.52
CA CYS A 56 18.81 -40.75 38.75
C CYS A 56 19.33 -39.34 38.99
N PHE A 57 20.34 -39.18 39.84
CA PHE A 57 20.93 -37.87 40.11
C PHE A 57 21.51 -37.20 38.85
N ILE A 58 22.28 -37.95 38.05
CA ILE A 58 22.85 -37.46 36.79
C ILE A 58 21.73 -37.06 35.81
N SER A 59 20.67 -37.87 35.70
CA SER A 59 19.53 -37.57 34.83
C SER A 59 18.80 -36.28 35.22
N ILE A 60 18.66 -36.01 36.52
CA ILE A 60 18.04 -34.78 37.03
C ILE A 60 18.89 -33.57 36.67
N VAL A 61 20.21 -33.66 36.88
CA VAL A 61 21.14 -32.56 36.58
C VAL A 61 21.16 -32.25 35.09
N ILE A 62 21.34 -33.27 34.23
CA ILE A 62 21.38 -33.09 32.78
C ILE A 62 20.05 -32.56 32.25
N GLY A 63 18.94 -33.15 32.69
CA GLY A 63 17.61 -32.69 32.32
C GLY A 63 17.41 -31.23 32.67
N SER A 64 17.79 -30.82 33.88
CA SER A 64 17.56 -29.45 34.36
C SER A 64 18.38 -28.44 33.57
N LEU A 65 19.61 -28.80 33.20
CA LEU A 65 20.48 -27.99 32.35
C LEU A 65 19.93 -27.85 30.93
N CYS A 66 19.53 -28.97 30.29
CA CYS A 66 18.92 -28.97 28.96
C CYS A 66 17.64 -28.13 28.94
N MET A 67 16.85 -28.21 30.01
CA MET A 67 15.59 -27.49 30.11
C MET A 67 15.78 -25.99 30.36
N TRP A 68 16.72 -25.61 31.22
CA TRP A 68 17.10 -24.21 31.41
C TRP A 68 17.60 -23.59 30.09
N TYR A 69 18.44 -24.33 29.35
CA TYR A 69 18.93 -23.91 28.04
C TYR A 69 17.79 -23.77 27.01
N GLY A 70 16.92 -24.77 26.89
CA GLY A 70 15.78 -24.76 25.97
C GLY A 70 14.78 -23.64 26.27
N SER A 71 14.49 -23.39 27.55
CA SER A 71 13.61 -22.30 27.97
C SER A 71 14.17 -20.93 27.57
N ILE A 72 15.47 -20.71 27.76
CA ILE A 72 16.14 -19.47 27.32
C ILE A 72 16.09 -19.34 25.79
N TYR A 73 16.33 -20.43 25.06
CA TYR A 73 16.36 -20.44 23.59
C TYR A 73 14.99 -20.12 22.96
N LEU A 74 13.89 -20.64 23.53
CA LEU A 74 12.53 -20.46 23.01
C LEU A 74 11.82 -19.21 23.54
N THR A 75 11.99 -18.88 24.83
CA THR A 75 11.18 -17.85 25.48
C THR A 75 11.72 -16.45 25.22
N ARG A 76 13.06 -16.27 25.17
CA ARG A 76 13.66 -14.94 24.92
C ARG A 76 13.24 -14.33 23.58
N PRO A 77 13.26 -15.07 22.46
CA PRO A 77 12.86 -14.50 21.17
C PRO A 77 11.40 -14.09 21.09
N ILE A 78 10.51 -14.90 21.67
CA ILE A 78 9.07 -14.60 21.69
C ILE A 78 8.83 -13.34 22.53
N SER A 79 9.52 -13.20 23.66
CA SER A 79 9.46 -11.97 24.46
C SER A 79 9.97 -10.75 23.70
N GLN A 80 11.11 -10.87 22.99
CA GLN A 80 11.65 -9.77 22.18
C GLN A 80 10.70 -9.36 21.05
N LEU A 81 10.05 -10.33 20.40
CA LEU A 81 9.02 -10.07 19.40
C LEU A 81 7.81 -9.36 20.02
N ASN A 82 7.34 -9.83 21.17
CA ASN A 82 6.23 -9.20 21.89
C ASN A 82 6.53 -7.75 22.30
N ASP A 83 7.76 -7.49 22.76
CA ASP A 83 8.22 -6.15 23.10
C ASP A 83 8.32 -5.25 21.85
N ALA A 84 8.76 -5.82 20.72
CA ALA A 84 8.80 -5.11 19.44
C ALA A 84 7.39 -4.75 18.95
N VAL A 85 6.45 -5.71 18.97
CA VAL A 85 5.04 -5.49 18.63
C VAL A 85 4.41 -4.42 19.52
N THR A 86 4.70 -4.45 20.84
CA THR A 86 4.19 -3.46 21.79
C THR A 86 4.74 -2.05 21.53
N ARG A 87 5.96 -1.93 21.01
CA ARG A 87 6.53 -0.63 20.60
C ARG A 87 5.89 -0.13 19.31
N VAL A 88 5.71 -1.01 18.32
CA VAL A 88 4.98 -0.69 17.07
C VAL A 88 3.55 -0.25 17.38
N SER A 89 2.84 -0.92 18.30
CA SER A 89 1.48 -0.51 18.69
C SER A 89 1.42 0.85 19.40
N LYS A 90 2.55 1.34 19.91
CA LYS A 90 2.69 2.68 20.51
C LYS A 90 3.18 3.73 19.50
N GLY A 91 3.37 3.36 18.23
CA GLY A 91 3.77 4.26 17.15
C GLY A 91 5.25 4.25 16.80
N ASP A 92 6.09 3.45 17.46
CA ASP A 92 7.50 3.32 17.08
C ASP A 92 7.67 2.30 15.93
N LEU A 93 7.64 2.81 14.70
CA LEU A 93 7.84 2.03 13.47
C LEU A 93 9.32 1.87 13.09
N SER A 94 10.27 2.35 13.92
CA SER A 94 11.71 2.19 13.65
C SER A 94 12.26 0.86 14.17
N VAL A 95 11.44 0.10 14.90
CA VAL A 95 11.85 -1.14 15.56
C VAL A 95 12.17 -2.21 14.53
N GLN A 96 13.38 -2.74 14.63
CA GLN A 96 13.80 -3.92 13.89
C GLN A 96 14.28 -4.99 14.85
N ILE A 97 13.95 -6.23 14.52
CA ILE A 97 14.42 -7.41 15.22
C ILE A 97 15.65 -7.91 14.49
N ASP A 98 16.82 -7.63 15.06
CA ASP A 98 18.09 -8.08 14.51
C ASP A 98 18.32 -9.55 14.88
N ARG A 99 18.21 -10.42 13.87
CA ARG A 99 18.48 -11.85 13.96
C ARG A 99 19.44 -12.24 12.85
N ARG A 100 20.28 -13.25 13.11
CA ARG A 100 21.29 -13.70 12.16
C ARG A 100 20.63 -14.10 10.85
N LYS A 101 21.01 -13.44 9.75
CA LYS A 101 20.65 -13.87 8.39
C LYS A 101 21.29 -15.22 8.11
N TYR A 102 20.54 -16.31 8.25
CA TYR A 102 20.99 -17.60 7.75
C TYR A 102 20.77 -17.65 6.23
N SER A 103 21.81 -18.04 5.50
CA SER A 103 21.64 -18.43 4.10
C SER A 103 20.72 -19.64 4.08
N HIS A 104 19.64 -19.56 3.29
CA HIS A 104 18.54 -20.54 3.14
C HIS A 104 18.94 -22.00 2.84
N GLN A 105 20.22 -22.37 2.88
CA GLN A 105 20.73 -23.65 2.36
C GLN A 105 21.17 -24.69 3.41
N LYS A 106 21.12 -24.43 4.72
CA LYS A 106 21.55 -25.45 5.71
C LYS A 106 20.61 -25.52 6.92
N ALA A 107 19.78 -26.57 6.93
CA ALA A 107 18.91 -27.09 8.00
C ALA A 107 17.45 -26.58 8.01
N ALA A 108 16.53 -27.48 7.66
CA ALA A 108 15.09 -27.27 7.53
C ALA A 108 14.30 -27.22 8.85
N PHE A 109 14.94 -27.08 10.01
CA PHE A 109 14.29 -27.33 11.31
C PHE A 109 14.39 -26.18 12.34
N HIS A 110 14.88 -24.99 11.97
CA HIS A 110 15.18 -23.91 12.93
C HIS A 110 14.70 -22.50 12.50
N ASN A 111 13.78 -22.36 11.55
CA ASN A 111 13.59 -21.06 10.86
C ASN A 111 12.27 -20.33 11.15
N GLU A 112 11.33 -20.86 11.94
CA GLU A 112 10.00 -20.24 12.12
C GLU A 112 10.08 -18.91 12.87
N ILE A 113 10.97 -18.80 13.87
CA ILE A 113 11.15 -17.55 14.63
C ILE A 113 11.95 -16.52 13.82
N ASP A 114 12.90 -16.97 13.01
CA ASP A 114 13.67 -16.10 12.10
C ASP A 114 12.79 -15.60 10.94
N GLU A 115 11.93 -16.46 10.41
CA GLU A 115 10.89 -16.10 9.44
C GLU A 115 9.87 -15.13 10.03
N LEU A 116 9.41 -15.36 11.27
CA LEU A 116 8.52 -14.44 11.96
C LEU A 116 9.18 -13.07 12.19
N ALA A 117 10.47 -13.04 12.56
CA ALA A 117 11.23 -11.79 12.70
C ALA A 117 11.42 -11.09 11.34
N HIS A 118 11.66 -11.85 10.27
CA HIS A 118 11.75 -11.31 8.91
C HIS A 118 10.41 -10.69 8.47
N ASN A 119 9.32 -11.43 8.61
CA ASN A 119 7.97 -10.96 8.26
C ASN A 119 7.57 -9.75 9.11
N PHE A 120 7.91 -9.73 10.39
CA PHE A 120 7.71 -8.57 11.26
C PHE A 120 8.49 -7.34 10.79
N ASN A 121 9.77 -7.51 10.43
CA ASN A 121 10.60 -6.40 9.94
C ASN A 121 10.07 -5.85 8.61
N THR A 122 9.65 -6.73 7.69
CA THR A 122 9.03 -6.34 6.41
C THR A 122 7.74 -5.56 6.66
N MET A 123 6.82 -6.10 7.47
CA MET A 123 5.57 -5.42 7.85
C MET A 123 5.84 -4.04 8.48
N THR A 124 6.79 -3.94 9.41
CA THR A 124 7.12 -2.68 10.08
C THR A 124 7.70 -1.64 9.11
N LYS A 125 8.54 -2.09 8.17
CA LYS A 125 9.08 -1.24 7.10
C LYS A 125 7.98 -0.72 6.18
N ASP A 126 7.06 -1.58 5.76
CA ASP A 126 5.94 -1.21 4.90
C ASP A 126 5.02 -0.21 5.61
N LEU A 127 4.72 -0.44 6.90
CA LEU A 127 3.99 0.52 7.73
C LEU A 127 4.71 1.87 7.85
N GLN A 128 6.02 1.87 8.04
CA GLN A 128 6.82 3.09 8.10
C GLN A 128 6.76 3.86 6.77
N GLN A 129 6.83 3.16 5.64
CA GLN A 129 6.69 3.77 4.32
C GLN A 129 5.30 4.38 4.13
N ILE A 130 4.24 3.68 4.54
CA ILE A 130 2.87 4.21 4.49
C ILE A 130 2.73 5.49 5.33
N GLU A 131 3.30 5.51 6.53
CA GLU A 131 3.25 6.69 7.40
C GLU A 131 4.03 7.88 6.81
N ILE A 132 5.20 7.64 6.21
CA ILE A 132 5.97 8.69 5.51
C ILE A 132 5.16 9.25 4.34
N MET A 133 4.62 8.38 3.47
CA MET A 133 3.80 8.81 2.33
C MET A 133 2.56 9.60 2.79
N ARG A 134 1.92 9.18 3.88
CA ARG A 134 0.79 9.90 4.47
C ARG A 134 1.19 11.30 4.96
N GLN A 135 2.33 11.42 5.62
CA GLN A 135 2.82 12.72 6.11
C GLN A 135 3.18 13.65 4.94
N GLU A 136 3.85 13.13 3.92
CA GLU A 136 4.13 13.87 2.68
C GLU A 136 2.85 14.33 1.98
N PHE A 137 1.84 13.46 1.89
CA PHE A 137 0.51 13.80 1.37
C PHE A 137 -0.12 14.98 2.14
N ILE A 138 -0.18 14.91 3.47
CA ILE A 138 -0.77 15.96 4.30
C ILE A 138 0.00 17.29 4.13
N SER A 139 1.33 17.22 4.10
CA SER A 139 2.19 18.39 3.88
C SER A 139 1.92 19.03 2.52
N ASN A 140 1.88 18.23 1.45
CA ASN A 140 1.67 18.70 0.08
C ASN A 140 0.27 19.31 -0.09
N VAL A 141 -0.78 18.64 0.42
CA VAL A 141 -2.14 19.19 0.44
C VAL A 141 -2.18 20.54 1.14
N SER A 142 -1.52 20.65 2.29
CA SER A 142 -1.50 21.90 3.06
C SER A 142 -0.83 23.02 2.29
N HIS A 143 0.26 22.73 1.56
CA HIS A 143 0.97 23.70 0.73
C HIS A 143 0.11 24.18 -0.46
N GLU A 144 -0.49 23.22 -1.19
CA GLU A 144 -1.32 23.51 -2.36
C GLU A 144 -2.62 24.23 -2.02
N LEU A 145 -3.14 24.08 -0.79
CA LEU A 145 -4.27 24.87 -0.29
C LEU A 145 -3.85 26.26 0.19
N LYS A 146 -2.68 26.39 0.85
CA LYS A 146 -2.25 27.67 1.44
C LYS A 146 -1.98 28.74 0.38
N THR A 147 -1.42 28.35 -0.77
CA THR A 147 -1.06 29.27 -1.86
C THR A 147 -2.28 30.02 -2.45
N PRO A 148 -3.33 29.35 -2.96
CA PRO A 148 -4.52 30.01 -3.47
C PRO A 148 -5.25 30.81 -2.38
N VAL A 149 -5.29 30.30 -1.13
CA VAL A 149 -5.91 31.03 0.00
C VAL A 149 -5.17 32.34 0.28
N ALA A 150 -3.84 32.34 0.31
CA ALA A 150 -3.05 33.56 0.49
C ALA A 150 -3.24 34.55 -0.67
N SER A 151 -3.33 34.05 -1.90
CA SER A 151 -3.63 34.88 -3.08
C SER A 151 -5.03 35.53 -2.97
N LEU A 152 -6.06 34.76 -2.63
CA LEU A 152 -7.41 35.27 -2.41
C LEU A 152 -7.46 36.33 -1.29
N SER A 153 -6.74 36.13 -0.19
CA SER A 153 -6.62 37.13 0.88
C SER A 153 -5.96 38.42 0.38
N GLY A 154 -4.84 38.33 -0.35
CA GLY A 154 -4.16 39.51 -0.89
C GLY A 154 -5.02 40.26 -1.92
N ILE A 155 -5.70 39.55 -2.81
CA ILE A 155 -6.64 40.16 -3.77
C ILE A 155 -7.80 40.84 -3.02
N SER A 156 -8.33 40.21 -1.98
CA SER A 156 -9.38 40.81 -1.15
C SER A 156 -8.89 42.07 -0.43
N GLU A 157 -7.66 42.11 0.07
CA GLU A 157 -7.06 43.30 0.70
C GLU A 157 -6.91 44.44 -0.31
N LEU A 158 -6.42 44.15 -1.52
CA LEU A 158 -6.29 45.13 -2.61
C LEU A 158 -7.65 45.70 -3.04
N LEU A 159 -8.68 44.85 -3.15
CA LEU A 159 -10.04 45.30 -3.52
C LEU A 159 -10.71 46.13 -2.42
N LEU A 160 -10.34 45.94 -1.15
CA LEU A 160 -10.81 46.77 -0.04
C LEU A 160 -10.11 48.14 -0.01
N ASP A 161 -8.90 48.24 -0.55
CA ASP A 161 -8.20 49.50 -0.76
C ASP A 161 -8.83 50.25 -1.95
N LYS A 162 -9.64 51.27 -1.64
CA LYS A 162 -10.40 52.06 -2.63
C LYS A 162 -9.53 52.92 -3.56
N THR A 163 -8.22 52.74 -3.54
CA THR A 163 -7.27 53.42 -4.42
C THR A 163 -7.01 52.67 -5.73
N VAL A 164 -7.42 51.40 -5.84
CA VAL A 164 -7.25 50.60 -7.06
C VAL A 164 -8.19 51.07 -8.18
N PRO A 165 -7.68 51.37 -9.39
CA PRO A 165 -8.50 51.74 -10.55
C PRO A 165 -9.52 50.67 -10.94
N GLU A 166 -10.68 51.08 -11.47
CA GLU A 166 -11.80 50.18 -11.82
C GLU A 166 -11.39 49.05 -12.79
N LYS A 167 -10.47 49.32 -13.73
CA LYS A 167 -9.93 48.31 -14.64
C LYS A 167 -9.11 47.23 -13.91
N GLU A 168 -8.26 47.64 -12.96
CA GLU A 168 -7.46 46.71 -12.14
C GLU A 168 -8.34 45.92 -11.16
N GLN A 169 -9.44 46.51 -10.67
CA GLN A 169 -10.43 45.79 -9.85
C GLN A 169 -11.07 44.63 -10.62
N GLN A 170 -11.42 44.84 -11.89
CA GLN A 170 -11.97 43.79 -12.74
C GLN A 170 -10.96 42.65 -12.96
N GLU A 171 -9.70 42.97 -13.23
CA GLU A 171 -8.61 41.98 -13.38
C GLU A 171 -8.40 41.18 -12.07
N LEU A 172 -8.45 41.85 -10.91
CA LEU A 172 -8.39 41.22 -9.59
C LEU A 172 -9.58 40.28 -9.32
N LEU A 173 -10.81 40.70 -9.67
CA LEU A 173 -12.01 39.87 -9.53
C LEU A 173 -11.96 38.62 -10.43
N GLU A 174 -11.47 38.76 -11.66
CA GLU A 174 -11.25 37.63 -12.57
C GLU A 174 -10.19 36.67 -12.03
N LEU A 175 -9.08 37.20 -11.50
CA LEU A 175 -8.06 36.40 -10.83
C LEU A 175 -8.63 35.66 -9.62
N MET A 176 -9.41 36.34 -8.77
CA MET A 176 -10.08 35.75 -7.61
C MET A 176 -11.03 34.61 -8.01
N GLN A 177 -11.80 34.79 -9.08
CA GLN A 177 -12.67 33.74 -9.61
C GLN A 177 -11.84 32.54 -10.10
N SER A 178 -10.73 32.78 -10.78
CA SER A 178 -9.85 31.73 -11.29
C SER A 178 -9.25 30.90 -10.15
N GLU A 179 -8.78 31.53 -9.07
CA GLU A 179 -8.22 30.85 -7.90
C GLU A 179 -9.28 30.09 -7.11
N THR A 180 -10.50 30.62 -7.02
CA THR A 180 -11.64 29.92 -6.39
C THR A 180 -12.01 28.66 -7.16
N LYS A 181 -12.09 28.73 -8.50
CA LYS A 181 -12.32 27.55 -9.35
C LYS A 181 -11.21 26.52 -9.22
N ARG A 182 -9.96 26.99 -9.16
CA ARG A 182 -8.78 26.14 -8.97
C ARG A 182 -8.83 25.41 -7.62
N LEU A 183 -9.10 26.12 -6.53
CA LEU A 183 -9.26 25.55 -5.19
C LEU A 183 -10.42 24.55 -5.10
N SER A 184 -11.56 24.83 -5.75
CA SER A 184 -12.69 23.88 -5.82
C SER A 184 -12.27 22.56 -6.45
N ARG A 185 -11.55 22.61 -7.59
CA ARG A 185 -11.05 21.41 -8.28
C ARG A 185 -10.11 20.59 -7.39
N LEU A 186 -9.21 21.24 -6.63
CA LEU A 186 -8.36 20.55 -5.67
C LEU A 186 -9.17 19.80 -4.61
N CYS A 187 -10.17 20.48 -4.03
CA CYS A 187 -11.05 19.87 -3.04
C CYS A 187 -11.81 18.68 -3.62
N ASP A 188 -12.32 18.81 -4.85
CA ASP A 188 -13.02 17.72 -5.54
C ASP A 188 -12.08 16.53 -5.81
N ASP A 189 -10.86 16.77 -6.25
CA ASP A 189 -9.84 15.72 -6.46
C ASP A 189 -9.51 14.98 -5.15
N LEU A 190 -9.37 15.70 -4.04
CA LEU A 190 -9.11 15.12 -2.72
C LEU A 190 -10.31 14.33 -2.18
N LEU A 191 -11.53 14.85 -2.35
CA LEU A 191 -12.74 14.16 -1.96
C LEU A 191 -12.96 12.90 -2.80
N ASN A 192 -12.67 12.97 -4.09
CA ASN A 192 -12.72 11.82 -4.97
C ASN A 192 -11.73 10.76 -4.50
N LEU A 193 -10.48 11.12 -4.22
CA LEU A 193 -9.48 10.20 -3.66
C LEU A 193 -9.96 9.55 -2.35
N SER A 194 -10.57 10.33 -1.45
CA SER A 194 -11.15 9.79 -0.20
C SER A 194 -12.34 8.85 -0.43
N ARG A 195 -13.20 9.15 -1.41
CA ARG A 195 -14.32 8.28 -1.80
C ARG A 195 -13.82 6.96 -2.39
N LEU A 196 -12.76 7.01 -3.21
CA LEU A 196 -12.09 5.83 -3.76
C LEU A 196 -11.64 4.84 -2.70
N GLU A 197 -11.42 5.26 -1.45
CA GLU A 197 -11.01 4.39 -0.36
C GLU A 197 -12.20 3.82 0.44
N LYS A 198 -13.38 4.43 0.36
CA LYS A 198 -14.51 4.17 1.29
C LYS A 198 -15.85 3.76 0.66
N GLY A 199 -16.00 3.85 -0.66
CA GLY A 199 -17.29 3.61 -1.31
C GLY A 199 -17.76 2.15 -1.30
N ASP A 200 -19.06 1.94 -1.06
CA ASP A 200 -19.82 0.75 -1.47
C ASP A 200 -20.06 0.85 -2.97
N TYR A 201 -19.11 0.36 -3.75
CA TYR A 201 -19.21 0.37 -5.20
C TYR A 201 -19.92 -0.87 -5.69
N GLN A 202 -20.91 -0.70 -6.57
CA GLN A 202 -21.56 -1.82 -7.23
C GLN A 202 -20.92 -2.10 -8.59
N VAL A 203 -20.64 -3.37 -8.82
CA VAL A 203 -20.23 -3.87 -10.13
C VAL A 203 -21.45 -3.86 -11.05
N GLN A 204 -21.28 -3.31 -12.25
CA GLN A 204 -22.29 -3.20 -13.29
C GLN A 204 -21.66 -3.54 -14.64
N SER A 205 -22.50 -3.99 -15.57
CA SER A 205 -22.11 -4.23 -16.95
C SER A 205 -22.13 -2.91 -17.72
N VAL A 206 -20.97 -2.49 -18.26
CA VAL A 206 -20.78 -1.17 -18.89
C VAL A 206 -20.27 -1.33 -20.32
N ARG A 207 -20.84 -0.56 -21.25
CA ARG A 207 -20.33 -0.40 -22.62
C ARG A 207 -19.19 0.63 -22.65
N ILE A 208 -17.97 0.16 -22.90
CA ILE A 208 -16.76 0.99 -22.77
C ILE A 208 -16.67 2.04 -23.88
N ASP A 209 -17.09 1.71 -25.10
CA ASP A 209 -17.17 2.64 -26.22
C ASP A 209 -18.07 3.85 -25.92
N GLU A 210 -19.26 3.61 -25.35
CA GLU A 210 -20.19 4.67 -24.95
C GLU A 210 -19.65 5.49 -23.77
N GLN A 211 -18.98 4.83 -22.82
CA GLN A 211 -18.38 5.51 -21.69
C GLN A 211 -17.24 6.45 -22.11
N LEU A 212 -16.38 6.01 -23.04
CA LEU A 212 -15.30 6.84 -23.60
C LEU A 212 -15.85 8.02 -24.40
N ARG A 213 -16.93 7.82 -25.19
CA ARG A 213 -17.63 8.93 -25.86
C ARG A 213 -18.16 9.95 -24.88
N HIS A 214 -18.77 9.50 -23.79
CA HIS A 214 -19.27 10.40 -22.76
C HIS A 214 -18.13 11.19 -22.09
N ALA A 215 -16.99 10.55 -21.80
CA ALA A 215 -15.81 11.23 -21.28
C ALA A 215 -15.29 12.32 -22.24
N LEU A 216 -15.25 12.04 -23.55
CA LEU A 216 -14.88 13.04 -24.56
C LEU A 216 -15.83 14.23 -24.57
N ILE A 217 -17.15 14.00 -24.50
CA ILE A 217 -18.16 15.07 -24.48
C ILE A 217 -17.99 15.96 -23.23
N LEU A 218 -17.79 15.36 -22.05
CA LEU A 218 -17.57 16.09 -20.81
C LEU A 218 -16.32 16.99 -20.88
N LEU A 219 -15.27 16.54 -21.55
CA LEU A 219 -14.02 17.29 -21.67
C LEU A 219 -14.02 18.30 -22.83
N ALA A 220 -14.87 18.10 -23.84
CA ALA A 220 -15.01 19.04 -24.95
C ALA A 220 -15.46 20.43 -24.46
N GLU A 221 -16.35 20.50 -23.47
CA GLU A 221 -16.77 21.77 -22.86
C GLU A 221 -15.59 22.48 -22.15
N LYS A 222 -14.77 21.72 -21.42
CA LYS A 222 -13.59 22.24 -20.71
C LYS A 222 -12.52 22.80 -21.65
N TRP A 223 -12.38 22.21 -22.84
CA TRP A 223 -11.32 22.53 -23.80
C TRP A 223 -11.85 23.13 -25.11
N GLN A 224 -12.99 23.81 -25.06
CA GLN A 224 -13.65 24.41 -26.23
C GLN A 224 -12.76 25.37 -27.04
N ASP A 225 -11.75 25.97 -26.40
CA ASP A 225 -10.83 26.92 -27.04
C ASP A 225 -9.66 26.22 -27.78
N LYS A 226 -9.57 24.89 -27.72
CA LYS A 226 -8.58 24.09 -28.44
C LYS A 226 -9.22 23.38 -29.63
N GLU A 227 -8.51 23.35 -30.76
CA GLU A 227 -8.89 22.53 -31.90
C GLU A 227 -8.50 21.07 -31.64
N LEU A 228 -9.50 20.18 -31.58
CA LEU A 228 -9.31 18.74 -31.29
C LEU A 228 -9.45 17.91 -32.56
N GLN A 229 -8.43 17.11 -32.88
CA GLN A 229 -8.45 16.07 -33.91
C GLN A 229 -8.46 14.72 -33.21
N ILE A 230 -9.63 14.07 -33.18
CA ILE A 230 -9.83 12.82 -32.45
C ILE A 230 -10.01 11.68 -33.44
N ASP A 231 -9.10 10.71 -33.41
CA ASP A 231 -9.26 9.40 -34.05
C ASP A 231 -9.85 8.43 -33.03
N PHE A 232 -11.13 8.06 -33.20
CA PHE A 232 -11.85 7.23 -32.25
C PHE A 232 -12.23 5.90 -32.89
N GLN A 233 -11.58 4.82 -32.46
CA GLN A 233 -11.77 3.46 -32.96
C GLN A 233 -12.00 2.52 -31.77
N ALA A 234 -13.25 2.48 -31.29
CA ALA A 234 -13.62 1.65 -30.17
C ALA A 234 -14.65 0.59 -30.59
N ASP A 235 -14.31 -0.68 -30.37
CA ASP A 235 -15.23 -1.78 -30.51
C ASP A 235 -16.34 -1.72 -29.46
N ALA A 236 -17.50 -2.28 -29.81
CA ALA A 236 -18.66 -2.40 -28.94
C ALA A 236 -18.44 -3.47 -27.85
N VAL A 237 -17.56 -3.17 -26.89
CA VAL A 237 -17.14 -4.09 -25.82
C VAL A 237 -17.86 -3.77 -24.51
N THR A 238 -18.28 -4.84 -23.82
CA THR A 238 -18.91 -4.76 -22.50
C THR A 238 -17.98 -5.30 -21.42
N LEU A 239 -17.83 -4.54 -20.34
CA LEU A 239 -16.99 -4.85 -19.19
C LEU A 239 -17.81 -4.89 -17.90
N GLU A 240 -17.61 -5.89 -17.04
CA GLU A 240 -18.13 -5.89 -15.67
C GLU A 240 -17.19 -5.10 -14.77
N THR A 241 -17.61 -3.91 -14.35
CA THR A 241 -16.76 -2.98 -13.60
C THR A 241 -17.59 -2.05 -12.74
N ILE A 242 -16.95 -1.13 -12.04
CA ILE A 242 -17.59 -0.03 -11.32
C ILE A 242 -17.62 1.19 -12.27
N PRO A 243 -18.79 1.62 -12.79
CA PRO A 243 -18.87 2.63 -13.84
C PRO A 243 -18.17 3.94 -13.49
N ASP A 244 -18.41 4.47 -12.28
CA ASP A 244 -17.85 5.76 -11.85
C ASP A 244 -16.32 5.74 -11.81
N LEU A 245 -15.74 4.60 -11.43
CA LEU A 245 -14.29 4.41 -11.37
C LEU A 245 -13.67 4.37 -12.75
N CYS A 246 -14.25 3.61 -13.69
CA CYS A 246 -13.82 3.62 -15.08
C CYS A 246 -13.95 5.01 -15.72
N MET A 247 -15.06 5.71 -15.49
CA MET A 247 -15.25 7.08 -15.98
C MET A 247 -14.16 8.03 -15.48
N GLN A 248 -13.75 7.86 -14.22
CA GLN A 248 -12.68 8.66 -13.64
C GLN A 248 -11.30 8.33 -14.25
N ILE A 249 -11.04 7.07 -14.64
CA ILE A 249 -9.83 6.74 -15.43
C ILE A 249 -9.86 7.50 -16.76
N TRP A 250 -10.95 7.40 -17.51
CA TRP A 250 -11.07 8.00 -18.84
C TRP A 250 -10.93 9.50 -18.81
N THR A 251 -11.66 10.18 -17.93
CA THR A 251 -11.61 11.63 -17.82
C THR A 251 -10.20 12.11 -17.44
N ASN A 252 -9.50 11.44 -16.53
CA ASN A 252 -8.12 11.82 -16.17
C ASN A 252 -7.12 11.60 -17.33
N LEU A 253 -7.20 10.48 -18.04
CA LEU A 253 -6.27 10.18 -19.13
C LEU A 253 -6.49 11.10 -20.34
N ILE A 254 -7.75 11.28 -20.75
CA ILE A 254 -8.10 12.15 -21.87
C ILE A 254 -7.82 13.61 -21.51
N ASP A 255 -8.11 14.06 -20.28
CA ASP A 255 -7.81 15.42 -19.85
C ASP A 255 -6.31 15.70 -19.88
N ASN A 256 -5.48 14.75 -19.43
CA ASN A 256 -4.03 14.88 -19.50
C ASN A 256 -3.53 14.94 -20.95
N ALA A 257 -4.04 14.08 -21.83
CA ALA A 257 -3.69 14.09 -23.25
C ALA A 257 -3.99 15.45 -23.92
N ILE A 258 -5.15 16.04 -23.63
CA ILE A 258 -5.53 17.36 -24.16
C ILE A 258 -4.72 18.48 -23.50
N LYS A 259 -4.53 18.41 -22.18
CA LYS A 259 -3.81 19.41 -21.39
C LYS A 259 -2.37 19.56 -21.89
N TYR A 260 -1.64 18.45 -21.99
CA TYR A 260 -0.22 18.39 -22.33
C TYR A 260 0.07 18.33 -23.85
N SER A 261 -0.90 18.72 -24.67
CA SER A 261 -0.73 18.91 -26.11
C SER A 261 0.31 20.01 -26.41
N LYS A 262 0.95 19.92 -27.58
CA LYS A 262 1.92 20.95 -28.02
C LYS A 262 1.21 22.31 -28.21
N PRO A 263 1.81 23.43 -27.76
CA PRO A 263 1.24 24.75 -28.02
C PRO A 263 1.17 25.04 -29.52
N SER A 264 0.05 25.61 -29.99
CA SER A 264 -0.18 26.07 -31.38
C SER A 264 -0.39 24.98 -32.45
N LEU A 265 -0.54 23.71 -32.05
CA LEU A 265 -0.97 22.63 -32.94
C LEU A 265 -2.35 22.11 -32.49
N PRO A 266 -3.19 21.60 -33.42
CA PRO A 266 -4.36 20.84 -33.04
C PRO A 266 -3.98 19.67 -32.11
N VAL A 267 -4.86 19.36 -31.17
CA VAL A 267 -4.69 18.22 -30.27
C VAL A 267 -4.96 16.95 -31.07
N ASP A 268 -3.90 16.18 -31.35
CA ASP A 268 -4.00 14.89 -32.01
C ASP A 268 -4.13 13.80 -30.94
N LEU A 269 -5.35 13.27 -30.80
CA LEU A 269 -5.73 12.27 -29.81
C LEU A 269 -6.28 11.04 -30.53
N SER A 270 -5.73 9.86 -30.24
CA SER A 270 -6.26 8.59 -30.72
C SER A 270 -6.74 7.74 -29.55
N ILE A 271 -7.93 7.17 -29.67
CA ILE A 271 -8.50 6.26 -28.68
C ILE A 271 -8.87 4.95 -29.39
N PHE A 272 -8.26 3.86 -28.94
CA PHE A 272 -8.55 2.51 -29.39
C PHE A 272 -9.15 1.68 -28.26
N CYS A 273 -10.14 0.86 -28.55
CA CYS A 273 -10.71 -0.10 -27.59
C CYS A 273 -10.97 -1.41 -28.30
N GLU A 274 -10.36 -2.49 -27.83
CA GLU A 274 -10.48 -3.83 -28.41
C GLU A 274 -10.59 -4.89 -27.30
N GLU A 275 -11.16 -6.04 -27.65
CA GLU A 275 -11.25 -7.20 -26.77
C GLU A 275 -10.34 -8.33 -27.27
N HIS A 276 -9.45 -8.81 -26.41
CA HIS A 276 -8.55 -9.94 -26.69
C HIS A 276 -8.45 -10.85 -25.47
N ASP A 277 -8.56 -12.17 -25.64
CA ASP A 277 -8.33 -13.17 -24.58
C ASP A 277 -9.03 -12.89 -23.23
N ASN A 278 -10.32 -12.51 -23.27
CA ASN A 278 -11.12 -12.15 -22.09
C ASN A 278 -10.58 -10.92 -21.31
N MET A 279 -9.81 -10.08 -21.99
CA MET A 279 -9.34 -8.79 -21.54
C MET A 279 -9.90 -7.69 -22.45
N VAL A 280 -10.21 -6.54 -21.87
CA VAL A 280 -10.59 -5.34 -22.60
C VAL A 280 -9.41 -4.38 -22.54
N GLU A 281 -8.83 -4.06 -23.69
CA GLU A 281 -7.71 -3.14 -23.81
C GLU A 281 -8.20 -1.79 -24.32
N VAL A 282 -7.84 -0.72 -23.62
CA VAL A 282 -8.09 0.66 -24.04
C VAL A 282 -6.76 1.39 -24.16
N ILE A 283 -6.50 1.95 -25.34
CA ILE A 283 -5.29 2.71 -25.65
C ILE A 283 -5.68 4.16 -25.86
N ILE A 284 -5.05 5.08 -25.13
CA ILE A 284 -5.19 6.52 -25.30
C ILE A 284 -3.81 7.07 -25.68
N ARG A 285 -3.69 7.59 -26.90
CA ARG A 285 -2.45 8.11 -27.46
C ARG A 285 -2.57 9.59 -27.81
N ASP A 286 -1.59 10.38 -27.44
CA ASP A 286 -1.47 11.79 -27.83
C ASP A 286 -0.13 12.08 -28.53
N LYS A 287 -0.09 13.15 -29.34
CA LYS A 287 1.16 13.71 -29.91
C LYS A 287 1.60 15.00 -29.20
N GLY A 288 1.47 15.02 -27.89
CA GLY A 288 1.81 16.14 -27.03
C GLY A 288 3.31 16.29 -26.77
N ILE A 289 3.65 16.92 -25.65
CA ILE A 289 5.04 17.21 -25.28
C ILE A 289 5.82 15.97 -24.83
N GLY A 290 5.14 14.87 -24.50
CA GLY A 290 5.74 13.65 -23.96
C GLY A 290 6.43 13.84 -22.60
N MET A 291 7.07 12.78 -22.12
CA MET A 291 7.75 12.73 -20.81
C MET A 291 9.21 12.27 -20.95
N SER A 292 10.09 12.84 -20.12
CA SER A 292 11.45 12.30 -19.97
C SER A 292 11.44 11.02 -19.12
N ASP A 293 12.50 10.22 -19.18
CA ASP A 293 12.61 9.02 -18.36
C ASP A 293 12.50 9.33 -16.86
N ALA A 294 13.09 10.43 -16.39
CA ALA A 294 12.98 10.83 -14.99
C ALA A 294 11.53 11.11 -14.56
N VAL A 295 10.74 11.74 -15.43
CA VAL A 295 9.31 12.00 -15.19
C VAL A 295 8.51 10.69 -15.21
N LYS A 296 8.77 9.78 -16.16
CA LYS A 296 8.09 8.46 -16.23
C LYS A 296 8.24 7.64 -14.95
N HIS A 297 9.38 7.69 -14.28
CA HIS A 297 9.58 6.97 -13.01
C HIS A 297 8.75 7.52 -11.85
N ARG A 298 8.37 8.80 -11.92
CA ARG A 298 7.73 9.55 -10.83
C ARG A 298 6.29 9.96 -11.15
N MET A 299 5.80 9.73 -12.36
CA MET A 299 4.49 10.22 -12.85
C MET A 299 3.28 9.73 -12.03
N PHE A 300 3.45 8.68 -11.23
CA PHE A 300 2.42 8.12 -10.35
C PHE A 300 2.60 8.49 -8.88
N GLU A 301 3.58 9.34 -8.55
CA GLU A 301 3.75 9.90 -7.21
C GLU A 301 2.68 10.98 -6.96
N GLU A 302 2.11 11.01 -5.76
CA GLU A 302 1.11 12.02 -5.39
C GLU A 302 1.73 13.42 -5.38
N PHE A 303 1.04 14.38 -6.01
CA PHE A 303 1.46 15.77 -6.15
C PHE A 303 2.70 16.02 -7.01
N TYR A 304 3.23 15.00 -7.68
CA TYR A 304 4.36 15.20 -8.57
C TYR A 304 3.95 15.95 -9.83
N GLN A 305 4.72 16.97 -10.18
CA GLN A 305 4.62 17.71 -11.43
C GLN A 305 6.02 17.89 -12.02
N ALA A 306 6.16 17.69 -13.33
CA ALA A 306 7.39 18.02 -14.02
C ALA A 306 7.61 19.54 -14.01
N GLU A 307 8.86 20.00 -13.94
CA GLU A 307 9.18 21.44 -13.91
C GLU A 307 8.61 22.19 -15.13
N SER A 308 8.60 21.55 -16.30
CA SER A 308 8.01 22.07 -17.54
C SER A 308 6.47 22.15 -17.52
N SER A 309 5.83 21.59 -16.49
CA SER A 309 4.38 21.49 -16.34
C SER A 309 3.81 22.39 -15.26
N HIS A 310 4.63 23.10 -14.48
CA HIS A 310 4.16 24.02 -13.43
C HIS A 310 3.32 25.19 -13.96
N SER A 311 3.46 25.54 -15.24
CA SER A 311 2.62 26.55 -15.90
C SER A 311 1.26 26.00 -16.37
N GLN A 312 1.04 24.68 -16.34
CA GLN A 312 -0.20 24.05 -16.82
C GLN A 312 -1.10 23.55 -15.66
N GLN A 313 -2.41 23.83 -15.75
CA GLN A 313 -3.42 23.56 -14.72
C GLN A 313 -3.46 22.10 -14.21
N GLY A 314 -3.05 21.82 -12.98
CA GLY A 314 -3.28 20.54 -12.29
C GLY A 314 -2.48 20.41 -11.01
N TYR A 315 -2.78 19.38 -10.21
CA TYR A 315 -2.17 19.17 -8.89
C TYR A 315 -1.29 17.93 -8.78
N GLY A 316 -1.02 17.21 -9.89
CA GLY A 316 -0.24 15.97 -9.85
C GLY A 316 -0.99 14.79 -9.21
N LEU A 317 -2.32 14.82 -9.20
CA LEU A 317 -3.16 13.75 -8.62
C LEU A 317 -3.78 12.83 -9.68
N GLY A 318 -3.99 13.31 -10.91
CA GLY A 318 -4.77 12.58 -11.92
C GLY A 318 -4.23 11.18 -12.25
N LEU A 319 -2.94 11.06 -12.55
CA LEU A 319 -2.34 9.75 -12.86
C LEU A 319 -2.24 8.84 -11.63
N THR A 320 -2.05 9.41 -10.45
CA THR A 320 -2.05 8.64 -9.21
C THR A 320 -3.44 8.08 -8.91
N ILE A 321 -4.49 8.86 -9.17
CA ILE A 321 -5.88 8.40 -9.13
C ILE A 321 -6.07 7.26 -10.14
N VAL A 322 -5.64 7.41 -11.39
CA VAL A 322 -5.72 6.34 -12.41
C VAL A 322 -5.04 5.07 -11.92
N LYS A 323 -3.85 5.15 -11.33
CA LYS A 323 -3.13 3.99 -10.79
C LYS A 323 -3.89 3.31 -9.65
N LYS A 324 -4.37 4.07 -8.67
CA LYS A 324 -5.14 3.52 -7.53
C LYS A 324 -6.43 2.86 -7.99
N ILE A 325 -7.16 3.50 -8.91
CA ILE A 325 -8.38 2.92 -9.48
C ILE A 325 -8.06 1.66 -10.28
N SER A 326 -7.05 1.68 -11.14
CA SER A 326 -6.67 0.52 -11.95
C SER A 326 -6.33 -0.68 -11.06
N GLN A 327 -5.56 -0.47 -9.99
CA GLN A 327 -5.27 -1.51 -9.00
C GLN A 327 -6.54 -2.06 -8.34
N ARG A 328 -7.47 -1.18 -7.94
CA ARG A 328 -8.76 -1.58 -7.35
C ARG A 328 -9.63 -2.37 -8.34
N LEU A 329 -9.58 -2.04 -9.63
CA LEU A 329 -10.33 -2.72 -10.67
C LEU A 329 -9.61 -3.98 -11.21
N GLY A 330 -8.43 -4.32 -10.69
CA GLY A 330 -7.61 -5.42 -11.22
C GLY A 330 -7.04 -5.17 -12.62
N ALA A 331 -7.07 -3.91 -13.09
CA ALA A 331 -6.59 -3.51 -14.40
C ALA A 331 -5.07 -3.32 -14.41
N LYS A 332 -4.44 -3.66 -15.53
CA LYS A 332 -3.02 -3.40 -15.79
C LYS A 332 -2.88 -2.08 -16.52
N LEU A 333 -1.91 -1.28 -16.09
CA LEU A 333 -1.59 0.01 -16.67
C LEU A 333 -0.18 -0.03 -17.24
N ALA A 334 -0.02 0.36 -18.50
CA ALA A 334 1.26 0.58 -19.15
C ALA A 334 1.31 1.97 -19.76
N VAL A 335 2.48 2.61 -19.71
CA VAL A 335 2.71 3.94 -20.28
C VAL A 335 3.99 3.89 -21.09
N ASP A 336 3.89 4.30 -22.34
CA ASP A 336 5.04 4.64 -23.16
C ASP A 336 5.00 6.12 -23.50
N SER A 337 6.13 6.80 -23.37
CA SER A 337 6.21 8.23 -23.62
C SER A 337 7.64 8.62 -23.99
N ILE A 338 7.73 9.43 -25.04
CA ILE A 338 8.98 9.94 -25.58
C ILE A 338 8.87 11.47 -25.61
N LEU A 339 9.83 12.13 -24.98
CA LEU A 339 9.89 13.58 -24.92
C LEU A 339 9.88 14.18 -26.34
N GLY A 340 8.89 15.02 -26.62
CA GLY A 340 8.68 15.69 -27.90
C GLY A 340 7.85 14.91 -28.93
N GLU A 341 7.56 13.62 -28.69
CA GLU A 341 6.79 12.79 -29.64
C GLU A 341 5.36 12.54 -29.16
N GLY A 342 5.14 12.38 -27.86
CA GLY A 342 3.81 12.17 -27.28
C GLY A 342 3.80 11.15 -26.16
N THR A 343 2.60 10.69 -25.80
CA THR A 343 2.37 9.67 -24.77
C THR A 343 1.31 8.69 -25.22
N GLU A 344 1.53 7.41 -24.91
CA GLU A 344 0.57 6.34 -25.03
C GLU A 344 0.32 5.72 -23.66
N VAL A 345 -0.95 5.63 -23.28
CA VAL A 345 -1.39 4.95 -22.06
C VAL A 345 -2.28 3.80 -22.44
N VAL A 346 -1.92 2.60 -21.99
CA VAL A 346 -2.66 1.37 -22.21
C VAL A 346 -3.25 0.91 -20.88
N VAL A 347 -4.56 0.67 -20.86
CA VAL A 347 -5.29 0.13 -19.71
C VAL A 347 -5.98 -1.17 -20.09
N CYS A 348 -5.57 -2.28 -19.48
CA CYS A 348 -6.11 -3.61 -19.77
C CYS A 348 -6.94 -4.12 -18.58
N PHE A 349 -8.24 -4.36 -18.78
CA PHE A 349 -9.16 -4.85 -17.76
C PHE A 349 -9.47 -6.33 -17.95
N PRO A 350 -9.55 -7.14 -16.89
CA PRO A 350 -10.19 -8.45 -16.98
C PRO A 350 -11.70 -8.27 -17.23
N LYS A 351 -12.28 -9.02 -18.17
CA LYS A 351 -13.68 -8.85 -18.58
C LYS A 351 -14.70 -9.10 -17.45
N SER A 352 -14.35 -9.99 -16.53
CA SER A 352 -15.10 -10.27 -15.30
C SER A 352 -14.23 -9.94 -14.09
N MET A 353 -14.77 -9.19 -13.14
CA MET A 353 -14.15 -9.07 -11.81
C MET A 353 -14.27 -10.40 -11.07
N SER A 354 -13.15 -11.02 -10.69
CA SER A 354 -13.20 -12.09 -9.70
C SER A 354 -13.54 -11.49 -8.35
N GLU A 355 -14.65 -11.89 -7.74
CA GLU A 355 -14.92 -11.62 -6.32
C GLU A 355 -13.74 -12.17 -5.50
N SER A 356 -12.95 -11.27 -4.90
CA SER A 356 -11.88 -11.62 -3.94
C SER A 356 -12.33 -11.39 -2.51
#